data_AF-A0A562K9Z6-F1
#
_entry.id   AF-A0A562K9Z6-F1
#
_cell.length_a   1.000
_cell.length_b   1.000
_cell.length_c   1.000
_cell.angle_alpha   90.00
_cell.angle_beta   90.00
_cell.angle_gamma   90.00
#
_symmetry.space_group_name_H-M   'P 1'
#
loop_
_entity.id
_entity.type
_entity.pdbx_description
1 polymer ?
#
loop_
_entity_poly.entity_id
_entity_poly.type
_entity_poly.pdbx_seq_one_letter_code
_entity_poly.pdbx_strand_id
1 'polypeptide(L)'
;MPLPGQISVAINSYVSWERSEDIRKMVSDNVPTSQHHGAPKHGDALLAGLIRCRRCGRKLTVRYTGAKHDIPRYSCWRGLLDNGEPRCIAFGGLRVDDAIERALLQVLEPGAIAASVEAEAQAADRRDQVRDVLMRDLEAARYAADRAFRQYDAADPQNRLVAAELETRWNRALTRAGEVEARIVAHDASTAHPALPSLKDIDGLASDLEAVWNAPQSDARLKKRIVRTLIQEVVADIDHDASEIVLLIHWVGGVHTDLRLPRRRKGQRNSTSADIIAAVRELVLIANDDLIAGILNRNGLVTGHGNRWTRERVTALRSHHRIPVFRTVADGPAPWLNLSQAARHIGVASKTLRIAAEAGEIKGIHPLPEGPWIFCRTELDGSAAHHLAKRARQNPKYPTGSHPDQQTLFSSTT
;
A
#
# COMPACT_ATOMS: atom_id res chain seq x y z
N MET A 1 44.90 12.76 31.47
CA MET A 1 44.39 11.61 32.24
C MET A 1 43.63 10.70 31.29
N PRO A 2 44.18 9.54 30.87
CA PRO A 2 43.48 8.60 30.01
C PRO A 2 42.61 7.62 30.82
N LEU A 3 41.49 7.24 30.21
CA LEU A 3 40.42 6.37 30.67
C LEU A 3 40.85 4.89 30.86
N PRO A 4 40.08 4.09 31.61
CA PRO A 4 40.51 2.77 32.08
C PRO A 4 40.31 1.66 31.03
N GLY A 5 41.37 0.86 30.86
CA GLY A 5 41.30 -0.60 30.82
C GLY A 5 40.46 -1.28 29.73
N GLN A 6 40.94 -1.27 28.49
CA GLN A 6 40.69 -2.42 27.61
C GLN A 6 41.64 -3.54 28.02
N ILE A 7 41.13 -4.50 28.80
CA ILE A 7 41.82 -5.77 29.02
C ILE A 7 41.71 -6.57 27.71
N SER A 8 42.72 -6.44 26.85
CA SER A 8 42.95 -7.36 25.74
C SER A 8 43.41 -8.69 26.33
N VAL A 9 42.48 -9.62 26.53
CA VAL A 9 42.83 -11.01 26.84
C VAL A 9 43.11 -11.72 25.52
N ALA A 10 44.35 -12.16 25.33
CA ALA A 10 44.77 -12.96 24.18
C ALA A 10 44.24 -14.40 24.29
N ILE A 11 42.93 -14.58 24.11
CA ILE A 11 42.30 -15.88 23.84
C ILE A 11 41.97 -15.89 22.35
N ASN A 12 42.40 -16.93 21.63
CA ASN A 12 41.98 -17.15 20.24
C ASN A 12 40.45 -17.30 20.23
N SER A 13 39.75 -16.26 19.79
CA SER A 13 38.30 -16.24 19.72
C SER A 13 37.82 -17.16 18.60
N TYR A 14 36.89 -18.08 18.90
CA TYR A 14 36.26 -18.94 17.90
C TYR A 14 35.44 -18.18 16.84
N VAL A 15 35.18 -16.88 17.06
CA VAL A 15 34.37 -16.02 16.22
C VAL A 15 35.07 -14.66 16.10
N SER A 16 35.13 -14.07 14.91
CA SER A 16 35.68 -12.74 14.70
C SER A 16 34.87 -11.68 15.47
N TRP A 17 35.51 -10.54 15.78
CA TRP A 17 34.83 -9.43 16.47
C TRP A 17 33.61 -8.94 15.68
N GLU A 18 33.75 -8.71 14.38
CA GLU A 18 32.66 -8.31 13.48
C GLU A 18 31.49 -9.28 13.54
N ARG A 19 31.75 -10.59 13.45
CA ARG A 19 30.70 -11.61 13.53
C ARG A 19 30.06 -11.66 14.92
N SER A 20 30.80 -11.35 15.98
CA SER A 20 30.25 -11.24 17.33
C SER A 20 29.31 -10.04 17.47
N GLU A 21 29.65 -8.90 16.87
CA GLU A 21 28.80 -7.71 16.86
C GLU A 21 27.52 -7.92 16.04
N ASP A 22 27.63 -8.55 14.87
CA ASP A 22 26.47 -8.92 14.05
C ASP A 22 25.50 -9.85 14.79
N ILE A 23 26.04 -10.87 15.47
CA ILE A 23 25.23 -11.79 16.27
C ILE A 23 24.54 -11.04 17.42
N ARG A 24 25.25 -10.15 18.13
CA ARG A 24 24.67 -9.35 19.22
C ARG A 24 23.58 -8.41 18.72
N LYS A 25 23.78 -7.75 17.58
CA LYS A 25 22.77 -6.91 16.93
C LYS A 25 21.53 -7.71 16.56
N MET A 26 21.71 -8.86 15.90
CA MET A 26 20.61 -9.76 15.55
C MET A 26 19.84 -10.24 16.79
N VAL A 27 20.52 -10.61 17.87
CA VAL A 27 19.87 -11.04 19.11
C VAL A 27 19.06 -9.91 19.74
N SER A 28 19.61 -8.70 19.78
CA SER A 28 18.93 -7.49 20.27
C SER A 28 17.64 -7.21 19.49
N ASP A 29 17.71 -7.22 18.16
CA ASP A 29 16.56 -6.96 17.28
C ASP A 29 15.46 -8.03 17.36
N ASN A 30 15.85 -9.24 17.76
CA ASN A 30 14.92 -10.36 17.93
C ASN A 30 14.18 -10.34 19.28
N VAL A 31 14.60 -9.49 20.24
CA VAL A 31 13.91 -9.35 21.53
C VAL A 31 12.49 -8.80 21.28
N PRO A 32 11.42 -9.45 21.77
CA PRO A 32 10.04 -9.04 21.51
C PRO A 32 9.57 -7.84 22.37
N THR A 33 10.48 -6.95 22.77
CA THR A 33 10.20 -5.78 23.62
C THR A 33 9.75 -4.56 22.79
N SER A 34 9.30 -3.50 23.47
CA SER A 34 8.57 -2.37 22.87
C SER A 34 9.34 -1.63 21.77
N GLN A 35 10.68 -1.62 21.79
CA GLN A 35 11.51 -0.97 20.77
C GLN A 35 11.73 -1.87 19.53
N HIS A 36 12.10 -3.14 19.69
CA HIS A 36 12.52 -4.01 18.56
C HIS A 36 11.38 -4.81 17.89
N HIS A 37 11.51 -5.12 16.60
CA HIS A 37 10.46 -5.82 15.83
C HIS A 37 10.21 -7.27 16.28
N GLY A 38 11.16 -7.87 17.01
CA GLY A 38 11.13 -9.26 17.40
C GLY A 38 11.40 -10.20 16.20
N ALA A 39 11.66 -11.48 16.46
CA ALA A 39 12.03 -12.42 15.40
C ALA A 39 10.95 -12.61 14.31
N PRO A 40 11.33 -12.81 13.02
CA PRO A 40 10.38 -13.13 11.97
C PRO A 40 9.93 -14.59 12.12
N LYS A 41 8.67 -14.78 12.53
CA LYS A 41 8.05 -16.11 12.74
C LYS A 41 7.24 -16.54 11.52
N HIS A 42 6.96 -17.85 11.41
CA HIS A 42 6.32 -18.50 10.25
C HIS A 42 4.86 -18.13 9.94
N GLY A 43 4.12 -17.44 10.83
CA GLY A 43 2.72 -17.12 10.52
C GLY A 43 2.59 -16.12 9.36
N ASP A 44 1.42 -16.00 8.74
CA ASP A 44 1.29 -15.24 7.48
C ASP A 44 1.26 -13.71 7.63
N ALA A 45 1.07 -13.18 8.85
CA ALA A 45 0.96 -11.74 9.07
C ALA A 45 2.28 -10.99 8.77
N LEU A 46 2.31 -10.21 7.69
CA LEU A 46 3.51 -9.51 7.20
C LEU A 46 4.02 -8.47 8.20
N LEU A 47 3.11 -7.68 8.78
CA LEU A 47 3.45 -6.58 9.69
C LEU A 47 3.62 -7.00 11.15
N ALA A 48 3.73 -8.31 11.43
CA ALA A 48 3.91 -8.80 12.79
C ALA A 48 5.15 -8.16 13.45
N GLY A 49 4.93 -7.36 14.50
CA GLY A 49 5.99 -6.65 15.24
C GLY A 49 6.38 -5.27 14.68
N LEU A 50 5.84 -4.88 13.52
CA LEU A 50 6.07 -3.58 12.87
C LEU A 50 4.94 -2.57 13.10
N ILE A 51 3.72 -3.07 13.33
CA ILE A 51 2.54 -2.22 13.40
C ILE A 51 2.28 -1.66 14.81
N ARG A 52 2.03 -0.36 14.90
CA ARG A 52 1.71 0.38 16.14
C ARG A 52 0.37 1.07 16.06
N CYS A 53 -0.25 1.29 17.21
CA CYS A 53 -1.50 2.01 17.30
C CYS A 53 -1.23 3.52 17.38
N ARG A 54 -1.85 4.32 16.51
CA ARG A 54 -1.75 5.79 16.56
C ARG A 54 -2.27 6.37 17.87
N ARG A 55 -3.30 5.75 18.47
CA ARG A 55 -4.00 6.29 19.65
C ARG A 55 -3.26 6.07 20.97
N CYS A 56 -2.52 4.96 21.10
CA CYS A 56 -1.84 4.63 22.36
C CYS A 56 -0.36 4.27 22.21
N GLY A 57 0.20 4.33 21.00
CA GLY A 57 1.62 4.06 20.70
C GLY A 57 2.05 2.59 20.82
N ARG A 58 1.22 1.71 21.40
CA ARG A 58 1.54 0.29 21.62
C ARG A 58 1.52 -0.50 20.32
N LYS A 59 2.38 -1.52 20.22
CA LYS A 59 2.40 -2.47 19.10
C LYS A 59 1.10 -3.28 19.05
N LEU A 60 0.57 -3.47 17.84
CA LEU A 60 -0.59 -4.34 17.64
C LEU A 60 -0.14 -5.80 17.74
N THR A 61 -0.97 -6.59 18.40
CA THR A 61 -0.82 -8.04 18.46
C THR A 61 -1.54 -8.68 17.28
N VAL A 62 -0.95 -9.75 16.75
CA VAL A 62 -1.56 -10.57 15.71
C VAL A 62 -2.32 -11.70 16.36
N ARG A 63 -3.56 -11.92 15.92
CA ARG A 63 -4.30 -13.15 16.18
C ARG A 63 -4.65 -13.80 14.86
N TYR A 64 -4.65 -15.13 14.85
CA TYR A 64 -5.14 -15.87 13.70
C TYR A 64 -6.57 -16.34 13.96
N THR A 65 -7.39 -16.26 12.93
CA THR A 65 -8.81 -16.60 12.93
C THR A 65 -9.14 -17.45 11.70
N GLY A 66 -10.40 -17.84 11.52
CA GLY A 66 -10.80 -18.70 10.41
C GLY A 66 -10.86 -20.17 10.82
N ALA A 67 -11.41 -21.03 9.94
CA ALA A 67 -11.60 -22.45 10.24
C ALA A 67 -10.27 -23.20 10.42
N LYS A 68 -9.23 -22.75 9.71
CA LYS A 68 -7.87 -23.34 9.76
C LYS A 68 -6.88 -22.52 10.59
N HIS A 69 -7.32 -21.47 11.28
CA HIS A 69 -6.46 -20.56 12.06
C HIS A 69 -5.32 -19.93 11.23
N ASP A 70 -5.64 -19.56 10.00
CA ASP A 70 -4.73 -19.02 8.98
C ASP A 70 -4.97 -17.52 8.71
N ILE A 71 -6.13 -16.96 9.06
CA ILE A 71 -6.47 -15.58 8.69
C ILE A 71 -5.96 -14.59 9.76
N PRO A 72 -4.98 -13.74 9.45
CA PRO A 72 -4.42 -12.79 10.41
C PRO A 72 -5.40 -11.64 10.73
N ARG A 73 -5.36 -11.20 11.99
CA ARG A 73 -6.10 -10.05 12.50
C ARG A 73 -5.19 -9.24 13.42
N TYR A 74 -5.03 -7.96 13.10
CA TYR A 74 -4.28 -7.02 13.93
C TYR A 74 -5.21 -6.43 14.99
N SER A 75 -4.73 -6.42 16.24
CA SER A 75 -5.50 -5.88 17.37
C SER A 75 -4.59 -5.24 18.41
N CYS A 76 -4.92 -4.02 18.82
CA CYS A 76 -4.28 -3.35 19.93
C CYS A 76 -4.86 -3.91 21.23
N TRP A 77 -4.21 -4.95 21.77
CA TRP A 77 -4.68 -5.70 22.93
C TRP A 77 -3.86 -5.46 24.20
N ARG A 78 -2.61 -4.98 24.07
CA ARG A 78 -1.68 -4.82 25.19
C ARG A 78 -2.23 -3.95 26.33
N GLY A 79 -2.89 -2.83 26.03
CA GLY A 79 -3.51 -1.99 27.08
C GLY A 79 -4.52 -2.76 27.96
N LEU A 80 -5.33 -3.65 27.36
CA LEU A 80 -6.26 -4.49 28.12
C LEU A 80 -5.55 -5.58 28.90
N LEU A 81 -4.53 -6.22 28.32
CA LEU A 81 -3.81 -7.33 28.96
C LEU A 81 -2.92 -6.87 30.11
N ASP A 82 -2.22 -5.75 29.92
CA ASP A 82 -1.22 -5.28 30.87
C ASP A 82 -1.89 -4.42 31.97
N ASN A 83 -2.91 -3.63 31.60
CA ASN A 83 -3.48 -2.59 32.47
C ASN A 83 -5.02 -2.64 32.62
N GLY A 84 -5.73 -3.59 32.00
CA GLY A 84 -7.20 -3.64 32.04
C GLY A 84 -7.92 -2.53 31.27
N GLU A 85 -7.23 -1.80 30.39
CA GLU A 85 -7.79 -0.69 29.61
C GLU A 85 -8.78 -1.16 28.51
N PRO A 86 -9.69 -0.29 28.03
CA PRO A 86 -10.58 -0.61 26.92
C PRO A 86 -9.82 -0.94 25.63
N ARG A 87 -10.45 -1.76 24.78
CA ARG A 87 -9.87 -2.13 23.47
C ARG A 87 -9.77 -0.90 22.57
N CYS A 88 -8.58 -0.70 22.01
CA CYS A 88 -8.31 0.48 21.19
C CYS A 88 -8.76 0.31 19.73
N ILE A 89 -7.99 -0.42 18.91
CA ILE A 89 -8.30 -0.67 17.49
C ILE A 89 -8.11 -2.14 17.12
N ALA A 90 -8.91 -2.63 16.16
CA ALA A 90 -8.75 -3.96 15.58
C ALA A 90 -9.35 -4.06 14.17
N PHE A 91 -8.63 -4.73 13.27
CA PHE A 91 -9.00 -4.94 11.86
C PHE A 91 -8.36 -6.21 11.27
N GLY A 92 -8.89 -6.68 10.14
CA GLY A 92 -8.38 -7.88 9.45
C GLY A 92 -7.06 -7.61 8.74
N GLY A 93 -6.15 -8.59 8.75
CA GLY A 93 -4.79 -8.45 8.22
C GLY A 93 -4.69 -8.59 6.71
N LEU A 94 -5.48 -9.48 6.07
CA LEU A 94 -5.34 -9.79 4.64
C LEU A 94 -5.27 -8.54 3.73
N ARG A 95 -6.30 -7.69 3.75
CA ARG A 95 -6.33 -6.46 2.94
C ARG A 95 -5.22 -5.47 3.25
N VAL A 96 -4.77 -5.45 4.50
CA VAL A 96 -3.69 -4.56 4.95
C VAL A 96 -2.37 -5.08 4.41
N ASP A 97 -2.11 -6.38 4.56
CA ASP A 97 -0.92 -7.03 4.05
C ASP A 97 -0.85 -6.93 2.52
N ASP A 98 -1.96 -7.16 1.79
CA ASP A 98 -2.04 -6.99 0.33
C ASP A 98 -1.76 -5.53 -0.12
N ALA A 99 -2.13 -4.54 0.69
CA ALA A 99 -1.88 -3.14 0.39
C ALA A 99 -0.43 -2.75 0.64
N ILE A 100 0.16 -3.28 1.71
CA ILE A 100 1.58 -3.10 2.03
C ILE A 100 2.45 -3.75 0.97
N GLU A 101 2.10 -4.95 0.53
CA GLU A 101 2.79 -5.67 -0.53
C GLU A 101 2.84 -4.85 -1.83
N ARG A 102 1.69 -4.31 -2.25
CA ARG A 102 1.64 -3.42 -3.42
C ARG A 102 2.46 -2.15 -3.23
N ALA A 103 2.38 -1.51 -2.06
CA ALA A 103 3.17 -0.32 -1.78
C ALA A 103 4.68 -0.61 -1.77
N LEU A 104 5.08 -1.78 -1.27
CA LEU A 104 6.46 -2.23 -1.25
C LEU A 104 7.00 -2.43 -2.66
N LEU A 105 6.25 -3.14 -3.52
CA LEU A 105 6.64 -3.32 -4.92
C LEU A 105 6.71 -1.99 -5.68
N GLN A 106 5.79 -1.07 -5.42
CA GLN A 106 5.79 0.25 -6.06
C GLN A 106 7.00 1.10 -5.67
N VAL A 107 7.42 1.06 -4.40
CA VAL A 107 8.63 1.80 -3.93
C VAL A 107 9.91 1.21 -4.52
N LEU A 108 9.88 -0.07 -4.89
CA LEU A 108 11.00 -0.77 -5.52
C LEU A 108 11.02 -0.61 -7.04
N GLU A 109 10.09 0.15 -7.64
CA GLU A 109 10.17 0.45 -9.06
C GLU A 109 11.45 1.26 -9.37
N PRO A 110 12.17 0.97 -10.48
CA PRO A 110 13.42 1.63 -10.83
C PRO A 110 13.35 3.17 -10.83
N GLY A 111 12.21 3.73 -11.25
CA GLY A 111 11.98 5.18 -11.23
C GLY A 111 11.92 5.77 -9.82
N ALA A 112 11.33 5.06 -8.86
CA ALA A 112 11.27 5.49 -7.46
C ALA A 112 12.64 5.37 -6.77
N ILE A 113 13.41 4.34 -7.13
CA ILE A 113 14.77 4.13 -6.63
C ILE A 113 15.72 5.22 -7.13
N ALA A 114 15.72 5.51 -8.43
CA ALA A 114 16.57 6.54 -9.01
C ALA A 114 16.32 7.93 -8.37
N ALA A 115 15.04 8.29 -8.19
CA ALA A 115 14.67 9.53 -7.52
C ALA A 115 15.10 9.56 -6.05
N SER A 116 15.04 8.43 -5.34
CA SER A 116 15.46 8.32 -3.94
C SER A 116 16.99 8.43 -3.79
N VAL A 117 17.75 7.83 -4.70
CA VAL A 117 19.23 7.93 -4.72
C VAL A 117 19.66 9.37 -4.97
N GLU A 118 19.03 10.05 -5.93
CA GLU A 118 19.31 11.47 -6.20
C GLU A 118 18.97 12.36 -4.99
N ALA A 119 17.82 12.13 -4.35
CA ALA A 119 17.43 12.87 -3.16
C ALA A 119 18.41 12.65 -1.99
N GLU A 120 18.90 11.43 -1.81
CA GLU A 120 19.90 11.11 -0.78
C GLU A 120 21.27 11.70 -1.11
N ALA A 121 21.70 11.71 -2.38
CA ALA A 121 22.91 12.41 -2.81
C ALA A 121 22.84 13.92 -2.48
N GLN A 122 21.73 14.57 -2.81
CA GLN A 122 21.51 15.98 -2.45
C GLN A 122 21.42 16.21 -0.94
N ALA A 123 20.95 15.23 -0.16
CA ALA A 123 20.92 15.31 1.29
C ALA A 123 22.33 15.13 1.88
N ALA A 124 23.12 14.21 1.34
CA ALA A 124 24.52 14.00 1.69
C ALA A 124 25.34 15.28 1.42
N ASP A 125 25.21 15.88 0.24
CA ASP A 125 25.87 17.16 -0.09
C ASP A 125 25.53 18.26 0.91
N ARG A 126 24.25 18.37 1.31
CA ARG A 126 23.81 19.34 2.33
C ARG A 126 24.41 19.05 3.70
N ARG A 127 24.55 17.78 4.09
CA ARG A 127 25.19 17.38 5.36
C ARG A 127 26.69 17.70 5.33
N ASP A 128 27.37 17.38 4.24
CA ASP A 128 28.79 17.67 4.05
C ASP A 128 29.08 19.16 4.11
N GLN A 129 28.22 19.99 3.49
CA GLN A 129 28.30 21.45 3.62
C GLN A 129 28.19 21.94 5.07
N VAL A 130 27.26 21.36 5.86
CA VAL A 130 27.12 21.70 7.29
C VAL A 130 28.36 21.27 8.08
N ARG A 131 28.87 20.08 7.81
CA ARG A 131 30.10 19.56 8.43
C ARG A 131 31.29 20.44 8.11
N ASP A 132 31.46 20.86 6.86
CA ASP A 132 32.52 21.77 6.44
C ASP A 132 32.46 23.12 7.15
N VAL A 133 31.26 23.68 7.33
CA VAL A 133 31.06 24.91 8.11
C VAL A 133 31.49 24.70 9.56
N LEU A 134 31.09 23.59 10.19
CA LEU A 134 31.49 23.27 11.56
C LEU A 134 33.01 23.07 11.69
N MET A 135 33.66 22.45 10.70
CA MET A 135 35.12 22.30 10.71
C MET A 135 35.84 23.65 10.62
N ARG A 136 35.35 24.58 9.79
CA ARG A 136 35.90 25.95 9.69
C ARG A 136 35.70 26.71 11.00
N ASP A 137 34.54 26.57 11.65
CA ASP A 137 34.28 27.15 12.97
C ASP A 137 35.26 26.61 14.03
N LEU A 138 35.58 25.30 13.97
CA LEU A 138 36.53 24.68 14.88
C LEU A 138 37.94 25.22 14.67
N GLU A 139 38.38 25.37 13.42
CA GLU A 139 39.67 25.93 13.09
C GLU A 139 39.81 27.37 13.63
N ALA A 140 38.79 28.21 13.43
CA ALA A 140 38.75 29.55 13.97
C ALA A 140 38.77 29.58 15.52
N ALA A 141 38.02 28.68 16.17
CA ALA A 141 37.99 28.59 17.63
C ALA A 141 39.34 28.14 18.21
N ARG A 142 40.00 27.14 17.59
CA ARG A 142 41.33 26.67 17.97
C ARG A 142 42.38 27.76 17.79
N TYR A 143 42.33 28.49 16.68
CA TYR A 143 43.22 29.62 16.44
C TYR A 143 43.05 30.72 17.50
N ALA A 144 41.80 31.05 17.88
CA ALA A 144 41.55 32.02 18.93
C ALA A 144 42.07 31.57 20.31
N ALA A 145 41.93 30.28 20.64
CA ALA A 145 42.46 29.71 21.88
C ALA A 145 44.00 29.75 21.92
N ASP A 146 44.66 29.37 20.82
CA ASP A 146 46.12 29.44 20.69
C ASP A 146 46.64 30.89 20.77
N ARG A 147 45.95 31.85 20.13
CA ARG A 147 46.29 33.27 20.24
C ARG A 147 46.14 33.77 21.68
N ALA A 148 45.06 33.42 22.37
CA ALA A 148 44.84 33.81 23.76
C ALA A 148 45.90 33.19 24.70
N PHE A 149 46.30 31.95 24.44
CA PHE A 149 47.39 31.29 25.16
C PHE A 149 48.71 32.05 25.00
N ARG A 150 49.13 32.39 23.78
CA ARG A 150 50.36 33.16 23.55
C ARG A 150 50.35 34.53 24.24
N GLN A 151 49.18 35.17 24.33
CA GLN A 151 49.04 36.44 25.05
C GLN A 151 49.20 36.26 26.56
N TYR A 152 48.64 35.18 27.12
CA TYR A 152 48.79 34.83 28.53
C TYR A 152 50.24 34.45 28.86
N ASP A 153 50.88 33.61 28.04
CA ASP A 153 52.25 33.12 28.22
C ASP A 153 53.29 34.26 28.16
N ALA A 154 53.05 35.28 27.33
CA ALA A 154 53.89 36.46 27.23
C ALA A 154 53.69 37.51 28.34
N ALA A 155 52.68 37.35 29.21
CA ALA A 155 52.37 38.32 30.26
C ALA A 155 53.30 38.18 31.47
N ASP A 156 53.78 39.31 32.01
CA ASP A 156 54.59 39.32 33.23
C ASP A 156 53.76 38.83 34.44
N PRO A 157 54.20 37.78 35.17
CA PRO A 157 53.54 37.26 36.36
C PRO A 157 53.31 38.30 37.47
N GLN A 158 54.09 39.38 37.52
CA GLN A 158 53.92 40.46 38.51
C GLN A 158 52.63 41.27 38.25
N ASN A 159 52.13 41.30 37.01
CA ASN A 159 50.90 41.99 36.62
C ASN A 159 49.66 41.11 36.84
N ARG A 160 49.40 40.76 38.11
CA ARG A 160 48.38 39.77 38.52
C ARG A 160 46.99 39.99 37.92
N LEU A 161 46.52 41.24 37.85
CA LEU A 161 45.19 41.55 37.30
C LEU A 161 45.11 41.31 35.79
N VAL A 162 46.20 41.59 35.06
CA VAL A 162 46.28 41.36 33.61
C VAL A 162 46.38 39.87 33.32
N ALA A 163 47.21 39.14 34.08
CA ALA A 163 47.33 37.69 33.97
C ALA A 163 46.00 36.97 34.22
N ALA A 164 45.26 37.37 35.25
CA ALA A 164 43.94 36.78 35.57
C ALA A 164 42.89 37.03 34.48
N GLU A 165 42.88 38.24 33.88
CA GLU A 165 41.97 38.54 32.76
C GLU A 165 42.34 37.75 31.49
N LEU A 166 43.64 37.62 31.18
CA LEU A 166 44.11 36.84 30.04
C LEU A 166 43.83 35.34 30.22
N GLU A 167 44.01 34.81 31.43
CA GLU A 167 43.64 33.44 31.78
C GLU A 167 42.12 33.23 31.58
N THR A 168 41.30 34.18 32.04
CA THR A 168 39.84 34.12 31.86
C THR A 168 39.46 34.13 30.37
N ARG A 169 40.13 34.94 29.54
CA ARG A 169 39.92 34.96 28.08
C ARG A 169 40.35 33.66 27.42
N TRP A 170 41.48 33.10 27.83
CA TRP A 170 41.96 31.81 27.32
C TRP A 170 41.00 30.68 27.69
N ASN A 171 40.54 30.62 28.93
CA ASN A 171 39.53 29.65 29.39
C ASN A 171 38.23 29.75 28.57
N ARG A 172 37.71 30.97 28.31
CA ARG A 172 36.54 31.14 27.43
C ARG A 172 36.78 30.63 26.01
N ALA A 173 37.96 30.87 25.44
CA ALA A 173 38.30 30.40 24.10
C ALA A 173 38.40 28.86 24.04
N LEU A 174 38.97 28.23 25.07
CA LEU A 174 39.02 26.77 25.21
C LEU A 174 37.63 26.15 25.35
N THR A 175 36.75 26.74 26.18
CA THR A 175 35.36 26.27 26.30
C THR A 175 34.66 26.31 24.94
N ARG A 176 34.81 27.41 24.19
CA ARG A 176 34.20 27.55 22.86
C ARG A 176 34.73 26.52 21.86
N ALA A 177 36.03 26.21 21.87
CA ALA A 177 36.59 25.16 21.04
C ALA A 177 35.98 23.78 21.37
N GLY A 178 35.83 23.46 22.66
CA GLY A 178 35.19 22.23 23.12
C GLY A 178 33.71 22.13 22.73
N GLU A 179 32.96 23.24 22.77
CA GLU A 179 31.56 23.29 22.33
C GLU A 179 31.43 22.99 20.83
N VAL A 180 32.32 23.51 19.99
CA VAL A 180 32.31 23.25 18.54
C VAL A 180 32.71 21.80 18.24
N GLU A 181 33.71 21.26 18.93
CA GLU A 181 34.07 19.83 18.83
C GLU A 181 32.89 18.92 19.19
N ALA A 182 32.18 19.21 20.29
CA ALA A 182 31.01 18.45 20.69
C ALA A 182 29.88 18.50 19.62
N ARG A 183 29.70 19.66 18.96
CA ARG A 183 28.73 19.81 17.86
C ARG A 183 29.10 18.97 16.64
N ILE A 184 30.39 18.89 16.29
CA ILE A 184 30.88 18.02 15.20
C ILE A 184 30.62 16.55 15.53
N VAL A 185 30.98 16.12 16.75
CA VAL A 185 30.75 14.73 17.19
C VAL A 185 29.26 14.38 17.18
N ALA A 186 28.39 15.30 17.65
CA ALA A 186 26.95 15.09 17.61
C ALA A 186 26.40 15.02 16.17
N HIS A 187 26.94 15.84 15.26
CA HIS A 187 26.59 15.81 13.84
C HIS A 187 27.01 14.48 13.19
N ASP A 188 28.29 14.09 13.33
CA ASP A 188 28.85 12.85 12.76
C ASP A 188 28.13 11.60 13.33
N ALA A 189 27.77 11.60 14.62
CA ALA A 189 26.99 10.53 15.23
C ALA A 189 25.56 10.42 14.68
N SER A 190 24.97 11.55 14.24
CA SER A 190 23.63 11.59 13.64
C SER A 190 23.62 11.19 12.17
N THR A 191 24.78 11.20 11.48
CA THR A 191 24.89 11.03 10.03
C THR A 191 25.58 9.73 9.58
N ALA A 192 26.03 8.87 10.50
CA ALA A 192 26.68 7.61 10.16
C ALA A 192 25.73 6.66 9.38
N HIS A 193 25.82 6.66 8.05
CA HIS A 193 25.11 5.74 7.16
C HIS A 193 26.10 5.01 6.23
N PRO A 194 25.86 3.72 5.93
CA PRO A 194 26.70 2.97 5.02
C PRO A 194 26.59 3.51 3.59
N ALA A 195 27.68 3.37 2.83
CA ALA A 195 27.74 3.77 1.43
C ALA A 195 26.62 3.11 0.60
N LEU A 196 25.97 3.90 -0.26
CA LEU A 196 24.90 3.43 -1.12
C LEU A 196 25.45 2.52 -2.23
N PRO A 197 24.79 1.38 -2.53
CA PRO A 197 25.13 0.54 -3.68
C PRO A 197 24.86 1.25 -5.02
N SER A 198 25.45 0.77 -6.11
CA SER A 198 25.32 1.39 -7.43
C SER A 198 23.91 1.19 -8.02
N LEU A 199 23.43 2.14 -8.84
CA LEU A 199 22.08 2.09 -9.45
C LEU A 199 21.84 0.82 -10.27
N LYS A 200 22.86 0.31 -10.97
CA LYS A 200 22.75 -0.92 -11.77
C LYS A 200 22.57 -2.17 -10.92
N ASP A 201 23.21 -2.21 -9.76
CA ASP A 201 23.06 -3.33 -8.82
C ASP A 201 21.67 -3.32 -8.19
N ILE A 202 21.07 -2.13 -8.01
CA ILE A 202 19.75 -1.97 -7.43
C ILE A 202 18.64 -2.32 -8.44
N ASP A 203 18.76 -1.94 -9.70
CA ASP A 203 17.75 -2.25 -10.74
C ASP A 203 17.59 -3.76 -10.97
N GLY A 204 18.71 -4.50 -10.99
CA GLY A 204 18.69 -5.97 -11.05
C GLY A 204 18.00 -6.57 -9.82
N LEU A 205 18.32 -6.03 -8.64
CA LEU A 205 17.75 -6.48 -7.37
C LEU A 205 16.23 -6.27 -7.28
N ALA A 206 15.72 -5.16 -7.82
CA ALA A 206 14.28 -4.86 -7.82
C ALA A 206 13.48 -5.87 -8.66
N SER A 207 13.96 -6.16 -9.88
CA SER A 207 13.33 -7.14 -10.77
C SER A 207 13.40 -8.55 -10.19
N ASP A 208 14.54 -8.91 -9.62
CA ASP A 208 14.74 -10.20 -8.94
C ASP A 208 13.85 -10.33 -7.70
N LEU A 209 13.60 -9.23 -6.99
CA LEU A 209 12.80 -9.23 -5.78
C LEU A 209 11.32 -9.49 -6.07
N GLU A 210 10.74 -8.92 -7.13
CA GLU A 210 9.36 -9.23 -7.52
C GLU A 210 9.21 -10.71 -7.88
N ALA A 211 10.17 -11.26 -8.63
CA ALA A 211 10.20 -12.67 -8.99
C ALA A 211 10.32 -13.57 -7.76
N VAL A 212 11.22 -13.25 -6.82
CA VAL A 212 11.36 -13.95 -5.55
C VAL A 212 10.10 -13.81 -4.71
N TRP A 213 9.49 -12.64 -4.63
CA TRP A 213 8.33 -12.41 -3.79
C TRP A 213 7.11 -13.23 -4.23
N ASN A 214 6.91 -13.37 -5.54
CA ASN A 214 5.82 -14.14 -6.15
C ASN A 214 6.12 -15.64 -6.30
N ALA A 215 7.36 -16.06 -6.05
CA ALA A 215 7.73 -17.47 -6.15
C ALA A 215 6.96 -18.34 -5.13
N PRO A 216 6.42 -19.51 -5.54
CA PRO A 216 5.65 -20.38 -4.65
C PRO A 216 6.48 -20.99 -3.50
N GLN A 217 7.81 -20.94 -3.60
CA GLN A 217 8.73 -21.40 -2.56
C GLN A 217 9.06 -20.32 -1.51
N SER A 218 8.60 -19.08 -1.69
CA SER A 218 8.91 -17.99 -0.79
C SER A 218 8.11 -18.06 0.51
N ASP A 219 8.78 -18.55 1.55
CA ASP A 219 8.24 -18.64 2.91
C ASP A 219 7.87 -17.24 3.45
N ALA A 220 6.77 -17.16 4.20
CA ALA A 220 6.34 -15.99 4.95
C ALA A 220 7.46 -15.40 5.81
N ARG A 221 8.39 -16.23 6.30
CA ARG A 221 9.57 -15.77 7.04
C ARG A 221 10.50 -14.89 6.18
N LEU A 222 10.72 -15.25 4.91
CA LEU A 222 11.53 -14.46 3.98
C LEU A 222 10.84 -13.12 3.66
N LYS A 223 9.54 -13.16 3.34
CA LYS A 223 8.74 -11.96 3.09
C LYS A 223 8.80 -10.96 4.25
N LYS A 224 8.68 -11.44 5.49
CA LYS A 224 8.83 -10.59 6.68
C LYS A 224 10.22 -10.00 6.86
N ARG A 225 11.28 -10.72 6.48
CA ARG A 225 12.64 -10.18 6.53
C ARG A 225 12.78 -9.01 5.57
N ILE A 226 12.31 -9.17 4.34
CA ILE A 226 12.29 -8.13 3.31
C ILE A 226 11.46 -6.91 3.77
N VAL A 227 10.27 -7.15 4.32
CA VAL A 227 9.43 -6.05 4.84
C VAL A 227 10.16 -5.28 5.94
N ARG A 228 10.86 -5.96 6.84
CA ARG A 228 11.58 -5.33 7.95
C ARG A 228 12.88 -4.64 7.54
N THR A 229 13.43 -4.93 6.36
CA THR A 229 14.56 -4.17 5.82
C THR A 229 14.10 -2.86 5.19
N LEU A 230 12.86 -2.78 4.69
CA LEU A 230 12.35 -1.62 3.97
C LEU A 230 11.45 -0.73 4.82
N ILE A 231 10.70 -1.31 5.76
CA ILE A 231 9.74 -0.62 6.61
C ILE A 231 10.28 -0.55 8.03
N GLN A 232 10.42 0.68 8.54
CA GLN A 232 10.81 0.94 9.92
C GLN A 232 9.63 0.68 10.86
N GLU A 233 8.45 1.24 10.58
CA GLU A 233 7.24 0.94 11.33
C GLU A 233 5.99 1.30 10.53
N VAL A 234 4.83 0.79 10.96
CA VAL A 234 3.53 1.17 10.41
C VAL A 234 2.64 1.67 11.54
N VAL A 235 2.20 2.92 11.46
CA VAL A 235 1.27 3.50 12.44
C VAL A 235 -0.15 3.37 11.91
N ALA A 236 -0.99 2.63 12.64
CA ALA A 236 -2.35 2.33 12.25
C ALA A 236 -3.38 3.04 13.12
N ASP A 237 -4.44 3.53 12.48
CA ASP A 237 -5.66 4.02 13.11
C ASP A 237 -6.91 3.55 12.37
N ILE A 238 -8.07 3.79 12.95
CA ILE A 238 -9.37 3.53 12.35
C ILE A 238 -10.19 4.81 12.36
N ASP A 239 -10.55 5.27 11.16
CA ASP A 239 -11.57 6.28 10.96
C ASP A 239 -12.96 5.60 11.05
N HIS A 240 -13.72 5.97 12.07
CA HIS A 240 -15.03 5.36 12.33
C HIS A 240 -16.11 5.95 11.42
N ASP A 241 -16.00 7.23 11.06
CA ASP A 241 -16.98 7.95 10.27
C ASP A 241 -16.87 7.54 8.80
N ALA A 242 -15.64 7.50 8.27
CA ALA A 242 -15.37 7.00 6.92
C ALA A 242 -15.45 5.47 6.83
N SER A 243 -15.42 4.75 7.96
CA SER A 243 -15.24 3.29 8.00
C SER A 243 -13.96 2.86 7.28
N GLU A 244 -12.83 3.51 7.56
CA GLU A 244 -11.54 3.25 6.92
C GLU A 244 -10.47 2.82 7.93
N ILE A 245 -9.51 2.04 7.47
CA ILE A 245 -8.25 1.77 8.15
C ILE A 245 -7.25 2.75 7.57
N VAL A 246 -6.64 3.56 8.42
CA VAL A 246 -5.62 4.54 8.04
C VAL A 246 -4.27 3.98 8.48
N LEU A 247 -3.34 3.88 7.55
CA LEU A 247 -2.00 3.35 7.78
C LEU A 247 -0.99 4.39 7.32
N LEU A 248 -0.09 4.77 8.22
CA LEU A 248 1.07 5.59 7.89
C LEU A 248 2.30 4.68 7.90
N ILE A 249 2.89 4.45 6.75
CA ILE A 249 4.10 3.65 6.59
C ILE A 249 5.30 4.57 6.78
N HIS A 250 6.20 4.20 7.70
CA HIS A 250 7.50 4.83 7.86
C HIS A 250 8.54 3.93 7.20
N TRP A 251 9.07 4.39 6.06
CA TRP A 251 10.14 3.69 5.36
C TRP A 251 11.48 3.94 6.05
N VAL A 252 12.42 3.00 5.93
CA VAL A 252 13.77 3.15 6.51
C VAL A 252 14.50 4.38 5.94
N GLY A 253 14.17 4.82 4.72
CA GLY A 253 14.68 6.04 4.10
C GLY A 253 14.02 7.35 4.55
N GLY A 254 13.21 7.35 5.63
CA GLY A 254 12.57 8.55 6.18
C GLY A 254 11.36 9.08 5.41
N VAL A 255 11.02 8.48 4.26
CA VAL A 255 9.79 8.77 3.52
C VAL A 255 8.59 8.23 4.29
N HIS A 256 7.45 8.92 4.17
CA HIS A 256 6.18 8.50 4.74
C HIS A 256 5.12 8.33 3.66
N THR A 257 4.36 7.24 3.73
CA THR A 257 3.24 6.98 2.81
C THR A 257 1.96 6.74 3.60
N ASP A 258 0.92 7.51 3.29
CA ASP A 258 -0.42 7.30 3.84
C ASP A 258 -1.21 6.34 2.94
N LEU A 259 -1.80 5.31 3.54
CA LEU A 259 -2.71 4.37 2.90
C LEU A 259 -4.04 4.33 3.65
N ARG A 260 -5.12 4.57 2.90
CA ARG A 260 -6.50 4.44 3.38
C ARG A 260 -7.18 3.25 2.74
N LEU A 261 -7.71 2.37 3.58
CA LEU A 261 -8.33 1.12 3.14
C LEU A 261 -9.75 1.01 3.70
N PRO A 262 -10.75 0.61 2.89
CA PRO A 262 -12.09 0.43 3.39
C PRO A 262 -12.14 -0.69 4.43
N ARG A 263 -12.70 -0.38 5.60
CA ARG A 263 -12.95 -1.34 6.66
C ARG A 263 -14.25 -2.07 6.39
N ARG A 264 -14.21 -3.41 6.34
CA ARG A 264 -15.44 -4.21 6.38
C ARG A 264 -16.19 -3.92 7.70
N ARG A 265 -17.39 -3.33 7.60
CA ARG A 265 -18.27 -3.04 8.73
C ARG A 265 -18.65 -4.33 9.47
N LYS A 266 -18.83 -4.27 10.80
CA LYS A 266 -19.35 -5.41 11.59
C LYS A 266 -20.65 -5.94 10.95
N GLY A 267 -20.80 -7.26 10.84
CA GLY A 267 -21.98 -7.91 10.26
C GLY A 267 -21.92 -8.16 8.74
N GLN A 268 -20.94 -7.60 8.02
CA GLN A 268 -20.83 -7.77 6.55
C GLN A 268 -19.97 -8.98 6.12
N ARG A 269 -19.60 -9.89 7.05
CA ARG A 269 -18.74 -11.05 6.75
C ARG A 269 -19.34 -11.95 5.66
N ASN A 270 -20.66 -12.06 5.64
CA ASN A 270 -21.42 -12.90 4.72
C ASN A 270 -22.28 -12.06 3.76
N SER A 271 -21.91 -10.80 3.57
CA SER A 271 -22.64 -9.92 2.66
C SER A 271 -22.31 -10.28 1.21
N THR A 272 -23.33 -10.24 0.38
CA THR A 272 -23.20 -10.42 -1.07
C THR A 272 -22.36 -9.28 -1.66
N SER A 273 -21.53 -9.57 -2.66
CA SER A 273 -20.68 -8.54 -3.28
C SER A 273 -21.51 -7.41 -3.90
N ALA A 274 -20.94 -6.20 -3.94
CA ALA A 274 -21.59 -5.04 -4.55
C ALA A 274 -21.92 -5.29 -6.03
N ASP A 275 -21.07 -6.01 -6.74
CA ASP A 275 -21.26 -6.36 -8.16
C ASP A 275 -22.50 -7.25 -8.35
N ILE A 276 -22.71 -8.23 -7.47
CA ILE A 276 -23.92 -9.07 -7.52
C ILE A 276 -25.15 -8.24 -7.20
N ILE A 277 -25.07 -7.32 -6.23
CA ILE A 277 -26.18 -6.42 -5.89
C ILE A 277 -26.52 -5.51 -7.08
N ALA A 278 -25.51 -4.96 -7.76
CA ALA A 278 -25.67 -4.16 -8.98
C ALA A 278 -26.29 -4.99 -10.11
N ALA A 279 -25.78 -6.20 -10.35
CA ALA A 279 -26.34 -7.10 -11.36
C ALA A 279 -27.81 -7.44 -11.08
N VAL A 280 -28.17 -7.71 -9.82
CA VAL A 280 -29.57 -7.96 -9.43
C VAL A 280 -30.45 -6.72 -9.67
N ARG A 281 -29.94 -5.50 -9.41
CA ARG A 281 -30.70 -4.26 -9.70
C ARG A 281 -31.07 -4.13 -11.17
N GLU A 282 -30.14 -4.46 -12.06
CA GLU A 282 -30.37 -4.41 -13.50
C GLU A 282 -31.27 -5.57 -13.96
N LEU A 283 -31.03 -6.79 -13.49
CA LEU A 283 -31.80 -7.97 -13.91
C LEU A 283 -33.29 -7.90 -13.49
N VAL A 284 -33.59 -7.26 -12.36
CA VAL A 284 -34.96 -7.00 -11.90
C VAL A 284 -35.78 -6.20 -12.92
N LEU A 285 -35.15 -5.48 -13.85
CA LEU A 285 -35.87 -4.72 -14.88
C LEU A 285 -36.55 -5.62 -15.92
N ILE A 286 -36.06 -6.84 -16.11
CA ILE A 286 -36.52 -7.74 -17.19
C ILE A 286 -36.96 -9.14 -16.71
N ALA A 287 -36.66 -9.52 -15.47
CA ALA A 287 -36.79 -10.88 -14.98
C ALA A 287 -37.37 -10.95 -13.57
N ASN A 288 -38.11 -12.03 -13.29
CA ASN A 288 -38.59 -12.35 -11.95
C ASN A 288 -37.48 -12.96 -11.08
N ASP A 289 -37.71 -13.02 -9.76
CA ASP A 289 -36.73 -13.47 -8.78
C ASP A 289 -36.25 -14.93 -9.02
N ASP A 290 -37.10 -15.79 -9.60
CA ASP A 290 -36.76 -17.17 -9.99
C ASP A 290 -35.71 -17.21 -11.12
N LEU A 291 -35.93 -16.42 -12.18
CA LEU A 291 -35.05 -16.38 -13.34
C LEU A 291 -33.73 -15.68 -13.00
N ILE A 292 -33.75 -14.67 -12.14
CA ILE A 292 -32.56 -14.03 -11.59
C ILE A 292 -31.70 -15.05 -10.82
N ALA A 293 -32.31 -15.87 -9.96
CA ALA A 293 -31.57 -16.92 -9.25
C ALA A 293 -30.89 -17.91 -10.22
N GLY A 294 -31.59 -18.29 -11.30
CA GLY A 294 -31.04 -19.13 -12.36
C GLY A 294 -29.85 -18.51 -13.08
N ILE A 295 -29.91 -17.22 -13.41
CA ILE A 295 -28.83 -16.48 -14.07
C ILE A 295 -27.60 -16.39 -13.16
N LEU A 296 -27.78 -16.06 -11.88
CA LEU A 296 -26.68 -15.95 -10.92
C LEU A 296 -25.95 -17.30 -10.77
N ASN A 297 -26.70 -18.40 -10.63
CA ASN A 297 -26.13 -19.73 -10.52
C ASN A 297 -25.39 -20.17 -11.79
N ARG A 298 -25.89 -19.81 -12.99
CA ARG A 298 -25.23 -20.12 -14.27
C ARG A 298 -23.88 -19.42 -14.40
N ASN A 299 -23.77 -18.21 -13.86
CA ASN A 299 -22.52 -17.45 -13.80
C ASN A 299 -21.58 -17.92 -12.67
N GLY A 300 -21.88 -19.04 -11.99
CA GLY A 300 -21.06 -19.57 -10.90
C GLY A 300 -21.05 -18.71 -9.63
N LEU A 301 -21.98 -17.74 -9.51
CA LEU A 301 -22.02 -16.82 -8.40
C LEU A 301 -22.68 -17.47 -7.18
N VAL A 302 -22.10 -17.23 -6.01
CA VAL A 302 -22.60 -17.71 -4.71
C VAL A 302 -22.97 -16.55 -3.80
N THR A 303 -23.89 -16.80 -2.87
CA THR A 303 -24.20 -15.83 -1.81
C THR A 303 -22.97 -15.59 -0.92
N GLY A 304 -22.98 -14.52 -0.09
CA GLY A 304 -21.88 -14.28 0.85
C GLY A 304 -21.69 -15.39 1.92
N HIS A 305 -22.62 -16.33 2.03
CA HIS A 305 -22.50 -17.56 2.83
C HIS A 305 -22.02 -18.79 2.05
N GLY A 306 -21.71 -18.66 0.76
CA GLY A 306 -21.32 -19.79 -0.12
C GLY A 306 -22.50 -20.64 -0.61
N ASN A 307 -23.75 -20.24 -0.33
CA ASN A 307 -24.93 -20.97 -0.79
C ASN A 307 -25.29 -20.62 -2.24
N ARG A 308 -25.92 -21.58 -2.94
CA ARG A 308 -26.59 -21.35 -4.24
C ARG A 308 -27.76 -20.37 -4.11
N TRP A 309 -28.02 -19.63 -5.18
CA TRP A 309 -29.15 -18.72 -5.27
C TRP A 309 -30.47 -19.47 -5.44
N THR A 310 -31.47 -19.10 -4.64
CA THR A 310 -32.87 -19.51 -4.79
C THR A 310 -33.73 -18.26 -4.86
N ARG A 311 -35.00 -18.41 -5.29
CA ARG A 311 -35.98 -17.33 -5.33
C ARG A 311 -36.07 -16.57 -4.02
N GLU A 312 -36.12 -17.29 -2.90
CA GLU A 312 -36.24 -16.73 -1.55
C GLU A 312 -35.01 -15.92 -1.18
N ARG A 313 -33.81 -16.39 -1.58
CA ARG A 313 -32.55 -15.68 -1.32
C ARG A 313 -32.42 -14.41 -2.15
N VAL A 314 -32.88 -14.44 -3.41
CA VAL A 314 -32.98 -13.23 -4.24
C VAL A 314 -34.01 -12.27 -3.64
N THR A 315 -35.18 -12.77 -3.22
CA THR A 315 -36.23 -11.96 -2.57
C THR A 315 -35.72 -11.29 -1.29
N ALA A 316 -34.99 -12.02 -0.45
CA ALA A 316 -34.40 -11.50 0.78
C ALA A 316 -33.33 -10.43 0.49
N LEU A 317 -32.42 -10.69 -0.46
CA LEU A 317 -31.41 -9.72 -0.91
C LEU A 317 -32.07 -8.44 -1.41
N ARG A 318 -33.07 -8.60 -2.29
CA ARG A 318 -33.82 -7.51 -2.91
C ARG A 318 -34.52 -6.64 -1.86
N SER A 319 -35.18 -7.28 -0.90
CA SER A 319 -35.87 -6.60 0.21
C SER A 319 -34.89 -5.84 1.12
N HIS A 320 -33.77 -6.47 1.48
CA HIS A 320 -32.73 -5.85 2.30
C HIS A 320 -32.13 -4.59 1.62
N HIS A 321 -31.91 -4.65 0.30
CA HIS A 321 -31.35 -3.54 -0.48
C HIS A 321 -32.39 -2.59 -1.07
N ARG A 322 -33.67 -2.72 -0.69
CA ARG A 322 -34.81 -1.91 -1.15
C ARG A 322 -34.94 -1.86 -2.67
N ILE A 323 -34.65 -2.97 -3.34
CA ILE A 323 -34.81 -3.12 -4.79
C ILE A 323 -36.29 -3.46 -5.07
N PRO A 324 -36.97 -2.76 -5.99
CA PRO A 324 -38.36 -3.07 -6.34
C PRO A 324 -38.54 -4.48 -6.91
N VAL A 325 -39.73 -5.08 -6.76
CA VAL A 325 -40.06 -6.36 -7.44
C VAL A 325 -40.25 -6.11 -8.93
N PHE A 326 -39.80 -7.03 -9.80
CA PHE A 326 -40.18 -7.01 -11.21
C PHE A 326 -41.70 -7.08 -11.36
N ARG A 327 -42.29 -6.06 -11.99
CA ARG A 327 -43.72 -6.03 -12.32
C ARG A 327 -43.87 -6.06 -13.83
N THR A 328 -44.61 -7.05 -14.34
CA THR A 328 -45.13 -6.99 -15.70
C THR A 328 -46.14 -5.85 -15.76
N VAL A 329 -45.83 -4.78 -16.49
CA VAL A 329 -46.71 -3.62 -16.64
C VAL A 329 -48.04 -4.11 -17.23
N ALA A 330 -49.14 -3.89 -16.52
CA ALA A 330 -50.48 -4.29 -16.98
C ALA A 330 -51.03 -3.34 -18.05
N ASP A 331 -50.71 -2.05 -17.97
CA ASP A 331 -51.22 -1.00 -18.86
C ASP A 331 -50.10 -0.11 -19.42
N GLY A 332 -49.24 -0.68 -20.27
CA GLY A 332 -48.24 0.09 -21.02
C GLY A 332 -47.05 -0.71 -21.55
N PRO A 333 -46.33 -0.18 -22.56
CA PRO A 333 -45.11 -0.81 -23.06
C PRO A 333 -44.03 -0.88 -21.97
N ALA A 334 -43.42 -2.05 -21.79
CA ALA A 334 -42.32 -2.22 -20.83
C ALA A 334 -41.14 -1.27 -21.18
N PRO A 335 -40.63 -0.49 -20.21
CA PRO A 335 -39.55 0.48 -20.44
C PRO A 335 -38.19 -0.18 -20.71
N TRP A 336 -38.01 -1.42 -20.27
CA TRP A 336 -36.80 -2.21 -20.45
C TRP A 336 -37.13 -3.50 -21.19
N LEU A 337 -36.28 -3.85 -22.17
CA LEU A 337 -36.48 -4.99 -23.06
C LEU A 337 -35.28 -5.92 -22.99
N ASN A 338 -35.55 -7.23 -23.01
CA ASN A 338 -34.48 -8.22 -23.23
C ASN A 338 -34.04 -8.23 -24.70
N LEU A 339 -32.89 -8.85 -25.00
CA LEU A 339 -32.33 -8.91 -26.37
C LEU A 339 -33.35 -9.30 -27.45
N SER A 340 -34.16 -10.33 -27.22
CA SER A 340 -35.13 -10.82 -28.21
C SER A 340 -36.31 -9.86 -28.40
N GLN A 341 -36.77 -9.23 -27.33
CA GLN A 341 -37.82 -8.21 -27.39
C GLN A 341 -37.30 -6.93 -28.04
N ALA A 342 -36.10 -6.49 -27.71
CA ALA A 342 -35.44 -5.33 -28.29
C ALA A 342 -35.18 -5.51 -29.80
N ALA A 343 -34.69 -6.69 -30.20
CA ALA A 343 -34.48 -7.02 -31.61
C ALA A 343 -35.79 -7.02 -32.40
N ARG A 344 -36.87 -7.55 -31.82
CA ARG A 344 -38.22 -7.51 -32.42
C ARG A 344 -38.77 -6.08 -32.52
N HIS A 345 -38.51 -5.24 -31.52
CA HIS A 345 -38.95 -3.85 -31.48
C HIS A 345 -38.32 -3.02 -32.61
N ILE A 346 -37.02 -3.21 -32.86
CA ILE A 346 -36.28 -2.52 -33.94
C ILE A 346 -36.49 -3.19 -35.31
N GLY A 347 -36.84 -4.48 -35.33
CA GLY A 347 -37.02 -5.27 -36.55
C GLY A 347 -35.70 -5.79 -37.14
N VAL A 348 -34.76 -6.19 -36.28
CA VAL A 348 -33.47 -6.79 -36.65
C VAL A 348 -33.31 -8.17 -36.00
N ALA A 349 -32.34 -8.97 -36.46
CA ALA A 349 -32.01 -10.24 -35.82
C ALA A 349 -31.32 -10.01 -34.46
N SER A 350 -31.59 -10.85 -33.46
CA SER A 350 -30.98 -10.74 -32.12
C SER A 350 -29.45 -10.75 -32.15
N LYS A 351 -28.85 -11.51 -33.09
CA LYS A 351 -27.39 -11.56 -33.29
C LYS A 351 -26.85 -10.20 -33.75
N THR A 352 -27.53 -9.53 -34.67
CA THR A 352 -27.16 -8.21 -35.18
C THR A 352 -27.21 -7.16 -34.07
N LEU A 353 -28.28 -7.17 -33.26
CA LEU A 353 -28.41 -6.25 -32.13
C LEU A 353 -27.33 -6.49 -31.06
N ARG A 354 -27.00 -7.76 -30.78
CA ARG A 354 -25.92 -8.12 -29.85
C ARG A 354 -24.56 -7.58 -30.32
N ILE A 355 -24.19 -7.83 -31.58
CA ILE A 355 -22.91 -7.36 -32.12
C ILE A 355 -22.84 -5.83 -32.10
N ALA A 356 -23.93 -5.14 -32.45
CA ALA A 356 -24.00 -3.68 -32.40
C ALA A 356 -23.86 -3.13 -30.97
N ALA A 357 -24.37 -3.85 -29.96
CA ALA A 357 -24.20 -3.48 -28.56
C ALA A 357 -22.78 -3.76 -28.06
N GLU A 358 -22.17 -4.87 -28.45
CA GLU A 358 -20.76 -5.20 -28.17
C GLU A 358 -19.79 -4.19 -28.82
N ALA A 359 -20.12 -3.68 -30.00
CA ALA A 359 -19.38 -2.63 -30.70
C ALA A 359 -19.64 -1.20 -30.16
N GLY A 360 -20.58 -1.04 -29.21
CA GLY A 360 -20.93 0.26 -28.63
C GLY A 360 -21.78 1.17 -29.54
N GLU A 361 -22.28 0.68 -30.67
CA GLU A 361 -23.18 1.43 -31.57
C GLU A 361 -24.57 1.65 -30.95
N ILE A 362 -25.01 0.71 -30.10
CA ILE A 362 -26.26 0.79 -29.34
C ILE A 362 -25.95 0.63 -27.87
N LYS A 363 -26.48 1.53 -27.05
CA LYS A 363 -26.36 1.45 -25.60
C LYS A 363 -27.19 0.28 -25.07
N GLY A 364 -26.49 -0.70 -24.48
CA GLY A 364 -27.08 -1.86 -23.84
C GLY A 364 -26.34 -2.18 -22.55
N ILE A 365 -27.06 -2.70 -21.57
CA ILE A 365 -26.50 -3.12 -20.28
C ILE A 365 -26.32 -4.63 -20.32
N HIS A 366 -25.12 -5.11 -19.99
CA HIS A 366 -24.78 -6.52 -19.89
C HIS A 366 -24.21 -6.80 -18.48
N PRO A 367 -25.07 -7.10 -17.49
CA PRO A 367 -24.64 -7.13 -16.09
C PRO A 367 -23.71 -8.29 -15.71
N LEU A 368 -23.74 -9.38 -16.48
CA LEU A 368 -23.02 -10.62 -16.20
C LEU A 368 -22.55 -11.28 -17.51
N PRO A 369 -21.38 -11.94 -17.56
CA PRO A 369 -20.83 -12.54 -18.79
C PRO A 369 -21.76 -13.56 -19.47
N GLU A 370 -22.40 -14.43 -18.69
CA GLU A 370 -23.39 -15.41 -19.16
C GLU A 370 -24.83 -14.92 -18.89
N GLY A 371 -25.01 -13.59 -18.86
CA GLY A 371 -26.27 -12.92 -18.56
C GLY A 371 -27.01 -12.43 -19.81
N PRO A 372 -28.28 -12.03 -19.66
CA PRO A 372 -29.03 -11.37 -20.74
C PRO A 372 -28.49 -9.96 -21.02
N TRP A 373 -28.71 -9.48 -22.24
CA TRP A 373 -28.61 -8.06 -22.59
C TRP A 373 -29.92 -7.34 -22.30
N ILE A 374 -29.81 -6.15 -21.71
CA ILE A 374 -30.92 -5.30 -21.30
C ILE A 374 -30.84 -3.98 -22.06
N PHE A 375 -31.95 -3.56 -22.66
CA PHE A 375 -32.02 -2.33 -23.45
C PHE A 375 -33.15 -1.42 -22.97
N CYS A 376 -32.90 -0.12 -22.96
CA CYS A 376 -33.92 0.88 -22.65
C CYS A 376 -34.74 1.19 -23.90
N ARG A 377 -36.07 1.10 -23.81
CA ARG A 377 -36.96 1.29 -24.97
C ARG A 377 -36.80 2.68 -25.60
N THR A 378 -36.69 3.73 -24.81
CA THR A 378 -36.51 5.10 -25.31
C THR A 378 -35.18 5.29 -26.06
N GLU A 379 -34.14 4.55 -25.68
CA GLU A 379 -32.85 4.57 -26.40
C GLU A 379 -32.96 3.82 -27.73
N LEU A 380 -33.76 2.75 -27.78
CA LEU A 380 -34.05 2.00 -29.01
C LEU A 380 -34.98 2.73 -29.97
N ASP A 381 -35.76 3.71 -29.49
CA ASP A 381 -36.55 4.61 -30.35
C ASP A 381 -35.69 5.75 -30.93
N GLY A 382 -34.41 5.86 -30.54
CA GLY A 382 -33.47 6.86 -31.02
C GLY A 382 -32.96 6.65 -32.45
N SER A 383 -32.26 7.65 -32.99
CA SER A 383 -31.71 7.62 -34.35
C SER A 383 -30.71 6.50 -34.59
N ALA A 384 -29.91 6.12 -33.58
CA ALA A 384 -28.92 5.05 -33.69
C ALA A 384 -29.54 3.69 -34.03
N ALA A 385 -30.63 3.33 -33.35
CA ALA A 385 -31.36 2.09 -33.61
C ALA A 385 -32.06 2.09 -34.98
N HIS A 386 -32.61 3.23 -35.40
CA HIS A 386 -33.18 3.40 -36.74
C HIS A 386 -32.13 3.25 -37.85
N HIS A 387 -30.92 3.79 -37.63
CA HIS A 387 -29.80 3.63 -38.56
C HIS A 387 -29.36 2.18 -38.65
N LEU A 388 -29.27 1.46 -37.53
CA LEU A 388 -28.97 0.03 -37.51
C LEU A 388 -30.05 -0.77 -38.27
N ALA A 389 -31.33 -0.48 -38.03
CA ALA A 389 -32.43 -1.13 -38.72
C ALA A 389 -32.38 -0.91 -40.24
N LYS A 390 -32.12 0.33 -40.67
CA LYS A 390 -31.99 0.69 -42.09
C LYS A 390 -30.79 -0.02 -42.72
N ARG A 391 -29.64 -0.05 -42.03
CA ARG A 391 -28.42 -0.75 -42.49
C ARG A 391 -28.66 -2.26 -42.63
N ALA A 392 -29.29 -2.88 -41.63
CA ALA A 392 -29.61 -4.30 -41.64
C ALA A 392 -30.58 -4.69 -42.77
N ARG A 393 -31.52 -3.80 -43.13
CA ARG A 393 -32.43 -3.99 -44.27
C ARG A 393 -31.74 -3.82 -45.62
N GLN A 394 -30.81 -2.87 -45.73
CA GLN A 394 -30.09 -2.58 -46.98
C GLN A 394 -29.02 -3.63 -47.30
N ASN A 395 -28.42 -4.25 -46.29
CA ASN A 395 -27.39 -5.28 -46.46
C ASN A 395 -27.69 -6.53 -45.61
N PRO A 396 -28.63 -7.39 -46.05
CA PRO A 396 -29.02 -8.57 -45.28
C PRO A 396 -27.90 -9.62 -45.13
N LYS A 397 -26.86 -9.58 -46.00
CA LYS A 397 -25.68 -10.44 -45.87
C LYS A 397 -24.71 -9.96 -44.78
N TYR A 398 -24.64 -8.65 -44.54
CA TYR A 398 -23.77 -8.02 -43.53
C TYR A 398 -24.50 -6.93 -42.73
N PRO A 399 -25.44 -7.32 -41.86
CA PRO A 399 -26.37 -6.37 -41.25
C PRO A 399 -25.74 -5.41 -40.23
N THR A 400 -24.54 -5.71 -39.73
CA THR A 400 -23.72 -4.81 -38.87
C THR A 400 -22.67 -4.01 -39.65
N GLY A 401 -22.54 -4.22 -40.96
CA GLY A 401 -21.39 -3.75 -41.76
C GLY A 401 -20.35 -4.86 -41.96
N SER A 402 -19.53 -4.72 -43.00
CA SER A 402 -18.39 -5.62 -43.24
C SER A 402 -17.39 -5.50 -42.09
N HIS A 403 -16.78 -6.61 -41.67
CA HIS A 403 -15.71 -6.60 -40.67
C HIS A 403 -14.57 -5.69 -41.17
N PRO A 404 -13.88 -4.89 -40.33
CA PRO A 404 -12.75 -4.08 -40.77
C PRO A 404 -11.63 -4.90 -41.44
N ASP A 405 -11.54 -6.20 -41.13
CA ASP A 405 -10.59 -7.15 -41.75
C ASP A 405 -11.12 -7.87 -43.00
N GLN A 406 -12.36 -7.61 -43.44
CA GLN A 406 -12.84 -8.07 -44.74
C GLN A 406 -12.37 -7.09 -45.82
N GLN A 407 -11.08 -7.18 -46.17
CA GLN A 407 -10.64 -6.73 -47.48
C GLN A 407 -11.44 -7.49 -48.54
N THR A 408 -12.23 -6.74 -49.30
CA THR A 408 -12.91 -7.23 -50.49
C THR A 408 -11.87 -7.82 -51.45
N LEU A 409 -11.85 -9.15 -51.59
CA LEU A 409 -11.00 -9.88 -52.55
C LEU A 409 -11.38 -9.65 -54.03
N PHE A 410 -12.35 -8.79 -54.30
CA PHE A 410 -12.76 -8.44 -55.66
C PHE A 410 -12.72 -6.92 -55.81
N SER A 411 -11.68 -6.44 -56.51
CA SER A 411 -11.65 -5.12 -57.09
C SER A 411 -12.81 -5.00 -58.08
N SER A 412 -13.62 -3.95 -57.93
CA SER A 412 -14.65 -3.60 -58.90
C SER A 412 -14.00 -3.35 -60.26
N THR A 413 -14.30 -4.20 -61.24
CA THR A 413 -14.09 -3.88 -62.65
C THR A 413 -15.31 -3.12 -63.14
N THR A 414 -15.05 -1.98 -63.77
CA THR A 414 -15.94 -1.02 -64.46
C THR A 414 -17.25 -1.56 -65.01
#